data_AF-A0A316ND67-F1
#
_entry.id   AF-A0A316ND67-F1
#
_cell.length_a   1.000
_cell.length_b   1.000
_cell.length_c   1.000
_cell.angle_alpha   90.00
_cell.angle_beta   90.00
_cell.angle_gamma   90.00
#
_symmetry.space_group_name_H-M   'P 1'
#
loop_
_entity.id
_entity.type
_entity.pdbx_description
1 polymer ?
#
loop_
_entity_poly.entity_id
_entity_poly.type
_entity_poly.pdbx_seq_one_letter_code
_entity_poly.pdbx_strand_id
1 'polypeptide(L)'
;MVNVIKQEVRMEESLRKRLEFICEFCRVKPIIINGNLRTIDKTNLTYLEPHRIIINDITFLAFNYSNEIFIENLNNKIKLSELENYLKHN
;
A
#
# COMPACT_ATOMS: atom_id res chain seq x y z
N MET A 1 17.60 23.30 9.44
CA MET A 1 17.41 21.87 9.12
C MET A 1 15.92 21.59 9.24
N VAL A 2 15.27 21.04 8.22
CA VAL A 2 13.84 20.71 8.29
C VAL A 2 13.71 19.40 9.07
N ASN A 3 13.06 19.44 10.23
CA ASN A 3 12.79 18.24 11.00
C ASN A 3 11.50 17.59 10.48
N VAL A 4 11.52 16.28 10.27
CA VAL A 4 10.35 15.52 9.84
C VAL A 4 10.05 14.46 10.89
N ILE A 5 8.88 14.55 11.49
CA ILE A 5 8.37 13.60 12.48
C ILE A 5 7.74 12.44 11.71
N LYS A 6 8.17 11.20 12.01
CA LYS A 6 7.65 9.97 11.39
C LYS A 6 6.79 9.22 12.39
N GLN A 7 5.56 8.90 12.01
CA GLN A 7 4.65 8.06 12.79
C GLN A 7 4.15 6.92 11.90
N GLU A 8 4.31 5.68 12.35
CA GLU A 8 3.82 4.52 11.62
C GLU A 8 2.29 4.51 11.57
N VAL A 9 1.72 4.30 10.39
CA VAL A 9 0.28 4.13 10.22
C VAL A 9 0.03 2.65 9.99
N ARG A 10 -0.78 2.02 10.86
CA ARG A 10 -1.13 0.62 10.68
C ARG A 10 -2.07 0.44 9.49
N MET A 11 -1.81 -0.57 8.68
CA MET A 11 -2.75 -1.00 7.65
C MET A 11 -4.06 -1.47 8.29
N GLU A 12 -5.18 -1.06 7.69
CA GLU A 12 -6.50 -1.51 8.14
C GLU A 12 -6.64 -3.03 7.98
N GLU A 13 -7.22 -3.68 9.00
CA GLU A 13 -7.37 -5.13 9.02
C GLU A 13 -8.25 -5.64 7.86
N SER A 14 -9.25 -4.87 7.42
CA SER A 14 -10.10 -5.25 6.29
C SER A 14 -9.32 -5.29 4.97
N LEU A 15 -8.49 -4.28 4.72
CA LEU A 15 -7.62 -4.18 3.55
C LEU A 15 -6.59 -5.31 3.56
N ARG A 16 -5.97 -5.52 4.73
CA ARG A 16 -4.99 -6.58 4.93
C ARG A 16 -5.59 -7.97 4.65
N LYS A 17 -6.75 -8.28 5.23
CA LYS A 17 -7.44 -9.57 5.01
C LYS A 17 -7.80 -9.78 3.54
N ARG A 18 -8.28 -8.74 2.85
CA ARG A 18 -8.58 -8.82 1.42
C ARG A 18 -7.33 -9.12 0.58
N LEU A 19 -6.21 -8.44 0.87
CA LEU A 19 -4.93 -8.68 0.19
C LEU A 19 -4.40 -10.08 0.47
N GLU A 20 -4.42 -10.53 1.73
CA GLU A 20 -4.00 -11.88 2.12
C GLU A 20 -4.86 -12.94 1.42
N PHE A 21 -6.18 -12.75 1.34
CA PHE A 21 -7.09 -13.66 0.64
C PHE A 21 -6.82 -13.75 -0.88
N ILE A 22 -6.62 -12.61 -1.54
CA ILE A 22 -6.27 -12.57 -2.98
C ILE A 22 -4.93 -13.28 -3.21
N CYS A 23 -3.94 -13.01 -2.36
CA CYS A 23 -2.62 -13.61 -2.48
C CYS A 23 -2.66 -15.13 -2.24
N GLU A 24 -3.44 -15.60 -1.28
CA GLU A 24 -3.66 -17.02 -1.02
C GLU A 24 -4.28 -17.71 -2.24
N PHE A 25 -5.28 -17.08 -2.88
CA PHE A 25 -5.90 -17.61 -4.09
C PHE A 25 -4.92 -17.70 -5.27
N CYS A 26 -4.05 -16.71 -5.42
CA CYS A 26 -2.98 -16.69 -6.41
C CYS A 26 -1.75 -17.53 -6.02
N ARG A 27 -1.72 -18.13 -4.82
CA ARG A 27 -0.57 -18.87 -4.24
C ARG A 27 0.72 -18.05 -4.17
N VAL A 28 0.61 -16.73 -3.98
CA VAL A 28 1.73 -15.80 -3.83
C VAL A 28 1.83 -15.31 -2.40
N LYS A 29 3.03 -14.94 -1.96
CA LYS A 29 3.26 -14.44 -0.60
C LYS A 29 3.54 -12.93 -0.63
N PRO A 30 2.66 -12.09 -0.08
CA PRO A 30 2.88 -10.65 -0.04
C PRO A 30 3.85 -10.28 1.10
N ILE A 31 4.72 -9.32 0.85
CA ILE A 31 5.49 -8.62 1.90
C ILE A 31 4.82 -7.26 2.12
N ILE A 32 4.19 -7.08 3.27
CA ILE A 32 3.49 -5.84 3.62
C ILE A 32 4.37 -4.99 4.53
N ILE A 33 4.61 -3.74 4.11
CA ILE A 33 5.32 -2.72 4.87
C ILE A 33 4.35 -1.57 5.11
N ASN A 34 4.11 -1.25 6.38
CA ASN A 34 3.23 -0.17 6.76
C ASN A 34 3.77 1.20 6.28
N GLY A 35 2.83 2.04 5.85
CA GLY A 35 3.05 3.44 5.56
C GLY A 35 3.29 4.26 6.82
N ASN A 36 3.58 5.54 6.63
CA ASN A 36 3.87 6.47 7.71
C ASN A 36 3.21 7.81 7.47
N LEU A 37 2.79 8.45 8.54
CA LEU A 37 2.46 9.86 8.54
C LEU A 37 3.76 10.64 8.79
N ARG A 38 4.11 11.51 7.84
CA ARG A 38 5.30 12.36 7.90
C ARG A 38 4.87 13.81 8.03
N THR A 39 5.10 14.38 9.19
CA THR A 39 4.77 15.79 9.47
C THR A 39 6.03 16.63 9.50
N ILE A 40 6.03 17.74 8.78
CA ILE A 40 7.11 18.72 8.83
C ILE A 40 6.96 19.52 10.12
N ASP A 41 7.95 19.43 10.99
CA ASP A 41 7.98 20.07 12.31
C ASP A 41 7.70 21.58 12.18
N LYS A 42 6.87 22.11 13.09
CA LYS A 42 6.42 23.51 13.13
C LYS A 42 5.59 23.98 11.92
N THR A 43 5.06 23.04 11.13
CA THR A 43 4.10 23.35 10.06
C THR A 43 2.91 22.40 10.11
N ASN A 44 1.82 22.76 9.43
CA ASN A 44 0.66 21.88 9.26
C ASN A 44 0.81 20.95 8.04
N LEU A 45 2.00 20.90 7.42
CA LEU A 45 2.24 20.06 6.26
C LEU A 45 2.50 18.63 6.71
N THR A 46 1.57 17.76 6.36
CA THR A 46 1.64 16.34 6.63
C THR A 46 1.47 15.56 5.33
N TYR A 47 2.36 14.60 5.11
CA TYR A 47 2.32 13.67 4.00
C TYR A 47 1.99 12.27 4.51
N LEU A 48 1.07 11.59 3.84
CA LEU A 48 0.78 10.18 4.08
C LEU A 48 1.58 9.33 3.10
N GLU A 49 2.56 8.60 3.62
CA GLU A 49 3.29 7.58 2.87
C GLU A 49 2.40 6.34 2.72
N PRO A 50 2.26 5.78 1.51
CA PRO A 50 1.43 4.59 1.29
C PRO A 50 2.02 3.36 1.95
N HIS A 51 1.16 2.37 2.20
CA HIS A 51 1.61 1.01 2.50
C HIS A 51 2.23 0.39 1.25
N ARG A 52 3.36 -0.28 1.40
CA ARG A 52 4.03 -0.98 0.31
C ARG A 52 3.75 -2.47 0.42
N ILE A 53 3.26 -3.07 -0.65
CA ILE A 53 2.95 -4.50 -0.73
C ILE A 53 3.78 -5.04 -1.87
N ILE A 54 4.74 -5.91 -1.58
CA ILE A 54 5.62 -6.50 -2.60
C ILE A 54 5.11 -7.91 -2.89
N ILE A 55 4.77 -8.18 -4.15
CA ILE A 55 4.30 -9.47 -4.65
C ILE A 55 5.05 -9.76 -5.94
N ASN A 56 5.77 -10.90 -6.01
CA ASN A 56 6.56 -11.29 -7.19
C ASN A 56 7.48 -10.17 -7.70
N ASP A 57 8.21 -9.51 -6.79
CA ASP A 57 9.08 -8.35 -7.07
C ASP A 57 8.40 -7.07 -7.59
N ILE A 58 7.07 -7.09 -7.81
CA ILE A 58 6.28 -5.91 -8.14
C ILE A 58 5.90 -5.20 -6.84
N THR A 59 6.16 -3.89 -6.78
CA THR A 59 5.75 -3.04 -5.65
C THR A 59 4.38 -2.46 -5.91
N PHE A 60 3.43 -2.75 -5.04
CA PHE A 60 2.13 -2.13 -5.00
C PHE A 60 2.05 -1.11 -3.86
N LEU A 61 1.32 -0.01 -4.09
CA LEU A 61 1.08 1.02 -3.09
C LEU A 61 -0.40 1.07 -2.74
N ALA A 62 -0.71 0.95 -1.45
CA ALA A 62 -2.09 0.97 -0.96
C ALA A 62 -2.28 2.03 0.13
N PHE A 63 -3.49 2.59 0.17
CA PHE A 63 -3.91 3.52 1.22
C PHE A 63 -5.08 2.90 1.99
N ASN A 64 -5.13 3.15 3.30
CA ASN A 64 -6.31 2.79 4.09
C ASN A 64 -7.54 3.49 3.49
N TYR A 65 -8.70 2.83 3.54
CA TYR A 65 -9.96 3.32 2.98
C TYR A 65 -10.00 3.53 1.45
N SER A 66 -8.94 3.16 0.71
CA SER A 66 -8.94 3.18 -0.76
C SER A 66 -9.46 1.86 -1.34
N ASN A 67 -10.26 1.97 -2.40
CA ASN A 67 -10.66 0.81 -3.23
C ASN A 67 -9.69 0.54 -4.39
N GLU A 68 -8.72 1.43 -4.58
CA GLU A 68 -7.72 1.38 -5.64
C GLU A 68 -6.34 1.06 -5.03
N ILE A 69 -5.56 0.30 -5.78
CA ILE A 69 -4.17 -0.03 -5.49
C ILE A 69 -3.30 0.46 -6.64
N PHE A 70 -2.15 1.04 -6.33
CA PHE A 70 -1.23 1.60 -7.30
C PHE A 70 -0.11 0.62 -7.61
N ILE A 71 0.41 0.66 -8.82
CA ILE A 71 1.44 -0.26 -9.32
C ILE A 71 2.71 0.54 -9.59
N GLU A 72 3.77 0.26 -8.82
CA GLU A 72 5.10 0.90 -8.82
C GLU A 72 5.16 2.40 -8.50
N ASN A 73 4.18 3.17 -8.97
CA ASN A 73 4.10 4.63 -8.86
C ASN A 73 2.65 5.09 -8.65
N LEU A 74 2.46 6.39 -8.38
CA LEU A 74 1.13 6.96 -8.09
C LEU A 74 0.29 7.31 -9.33
N ASN A 75 0.77 7.04 -10.55
CA ASN A 75 0.04 7.30 -11.79
C ASN A 75 -0.75 6.07 -12.23
N ASN A 76 -0.17 4.88 -12.07
CA ASN A 76 -0.77 3.62 -12.47
C ASN A 76 -1.57 3.02 -11.32
N LYS A 77 -2.88 2.87 -11.50
CA LYS A 77 -3.77 2.30 -10.50
C LYS A 77 -4.76 1.31 -11.10
N ILE A 78 -5.11 0.32 -10.31
CA ILE A 78 -6.14 -0.68 -10.61
C ILE A 78 -7.09 -0.79 -9.41
N LYS A 79 -8.29 -1.33 -9.62
CA LYS A 79 -9.17 -1.64 -8.50
C LYS A 79 -8.63 -2.85 -7.74
N LEU A 80 -8.87 -2.90 -6.43
CA LEU A 80 -8.50 -4.06 -5.63
C LEU A 80 -9.17 -5.36 -6.14
N SER A 81 -10.38 -5.25 -6.71
CA SER A 81 -11.09 -6.36 -7.37
C SER A 81 -10.40 -6.89 -8.61
N GLU A 82 -9.54 -6.11 -9.25
CA GLU A 82 -8.82 -6.47 -10.48
C GLU A 82 -7.42 -7.01 -10.16
N LEU A 83 -6.96 -6.91 -8.90
CA LEU A 83 -5.64 -7.34 -8.47
C LEU A 83 -5.41 -8.84 -8.73
N GLU A 84 -6.43 -9.67 -8.47
CA GLU A 84 -6.34 -11.11 -8.75
C GLU A 84 -6.06 -11.40 -10.23
N ASN A 85 -6.78 -10.71 -11.12
CA ASN A 85 -6.57 -10.87 -12.56
C ASN A 85 -5.18 -10.39 -12.97
N TYR A 86 -4.72 -9.27 -12.40
CA TYR A 86 -3.38 -8.74 -12.66
C TYR A 86 -2.27 -9.71 -12.25
N LEU A 87 -2.41 -10.37 -11.09
CA LEU A 87 -1.44 -11.34 -10.57
C LEU A 87 -1.46 -12.70 -11.29
N LYS A 88 -2.52 -13.02 -12.05
CA LYS A 88 -2.59 -14.26 -12.84
C LYS A 88 -1.99 -14.12 -14.24
N HIS A 89 -1.95 -12.91 -14.78
CA HIS A 89 -1.48 -12.64 -16.14
C HIS A 89 -0.03 -12.16 -16.20
N ASN A 90 0.59 -11.89 -15.05
CA ASN A 90 2.00 -11.53 -14.89
C ASN A 90 2.68 -12.54 -13.95
#